data_AF-A0A024FK17-F1
#
_entry.id   AF-A0A024FK17-F1
#
_cell.length_a   1.000
_cell.length_b   1.000
_cell.length_c   1.000
_cell.angle_alpha   90.00
_cell.angle_beta   90.00
_cell.angle_gamma   90.00
#
_symmetry.space_group_name_H-M   'P 1'
#
loop_
_entity.id
_entity.type
_entity.pdbx_description
1 polymer ?
#
loop_
_entity_poly.entity_id
_entity_poly.type
_entity_poly.pdbx_seq_one_letter_code
_entity_poly.pdbx_strand_id
1 'polypeptide(L)'
;MKKIIYIFLFSVTTVLFAQENDNGITLGSYIPEQAEGIPSYAQNMLINKLGRIITENGISDNVYNSRFIITPNITVLSKNITGTAPTMIALSLDLTLYIGDGVAGNLFSSESIQLKGVGTNENKAYMSALKQVKPKNKEIQNFISKGKTKILEYYNANCQLMLNKAQKLESQNAFEEALLVLTHVPEASDCFNSVKSKIKPLYTKAIERDCTTKLNRASAIWAANQDIKAANKAGYILSTIEPSSSCFGQVKTLYSKISARVKDLGDRDWNYDLKVLEVRANVIEAARDIGVAYGENQPQSMTYNVRGWY
;
A
#
# COMPACT_ATOMS: atom_id res chain seq x y z
N MET A 1 26.74 52.50 45.69
CA MET A 1 26.22 51.11 45.65
C MET A 1 25.25 50.97 44.49
N LYS A 2 25.69 50.49 43.32
CA LYS A 2 24.81 50.19 42.17
C LYS A 2 25.06 48.74 41.78
N LYS A 3 24.01 47.91 41.90
CA LYS A 3 24.05 46.46 41.67
C LYS A 3 24.02 46.19 40.16
N ILE A 4 25.00 45.45 39.66
CA ILE A 4 25.02 44.91 38.29
C ILE A 4 24.39 43.51 38.37
N ILE A 5 23.24 43.34 37.72
CA ILE A 5 22.56 42.05 37.60
C ILE A 5 23.02 41.42 36.29
N TYR A 6 23.78 40.32 36.38
CA TYR A 6 24.09 39.47 35.23
C TYR A 6 22.94 38.49 35.04
N ILE A 7 22.21 38.61 33.93
CA ILE A 7 21.23 37.62 33.47
C ILE A 7 22.00 36.54 32.71
N PHE A 8 22.08 35.35 33.29
CA PHE A 8 22.66 34.16 32.67
C PHE A 8 21.60 33.54 31.74
N LEU A 9 21.79 33.69 30.43
CA LEU A 9 20.90 33.13 29.41
C LEU A 9 21.18 31.63 29.28
N PHE A 10 20.31 30.80 29.86
CA PHE A 10 20.40 29.35 29.78
C PHE A 10 19.89 28.88 28.42
N SER A 11 20.79 28.57 27.49
CA SER A 11 20.45 27.99 26.19
C SER A 11 20.05 26.53 26.37
N VAL A 12 18.74 26.28 26.47
CA VAL A 12 18.15 24.95 26.37
C VAL A 12 18.27 24.51 24.91
N THR A 13 19.25 23.65 24.62
CA THR A 13 19.32 22.93 23.35
C THR A 13 18.22 21.87 23.34
N THR A 14 17.12 22.16 22.67
CA THR A 14 16.15 21.12 22.31
C THR A 14 16.82 20.19 21.32
N VAL A 15 17.15 18.97 21.77
CA VAL A 15 17.52 17.89 20.86
C VAL A 15 16.23 17.53 20.12
N LEU A 16 16.10 18.04 18.90
CA LEU A 16 15.08 17.56 17.97
C LEU A 16 15.40 16.09 17.71
N PHE A 17 14.65 15.18 18.33
CA PHE A 17 14.50 13.86 17.77
C PHE A 17 13.85 14.06 16.41
N ALA A 18 14.62 13.87 15.34
CA ALA A 18 14.03 13.70 14.03
C ALA A 18 13.02 12.55 14.18
N GLN A 19 11.74 12.84 14.03
CA GLN A 19 10.79 11.80 13.70
C GLN A 19 11.35 11.16 12.43
N GLU A 20 11.70 9.86 12.49
CA GLU A 20 11.87 9.08 11.27
C GLU A 20 10.52 9.13 10.57
N ASN A 21 10.35 10.14 9.71
CA ASN A 21 9.27 10.17 8.75
C ASN A 21 9.36 8.86 7.98
N ASP A 22 8.22 8.23 7.73
CA ASP A 22 8.11 6.90 7.12
C ASP A 22 8.61 6.86 5.66
N ASN A 23 9.37 7.87 5.21
CA ASN A 23 9.93 8.05 3.87
C ASN A 23 8.89 7.93 2.73
N GLY A 24 7.59 7.93 3.06
CA GLY A 24 6.52 7.57 2.13
C GLY A 24 6.56 6.10 1.67
N ILE A 25 7.23 5.22 2.41
CA ILE A 25 7.34 3.78 2.14
C ILE A 25 6.41 3.05 3.11
N THR A 26 5.41 2.36 2.58
CA THR A 26 4.66 1.36 3.37
C THR A 26 5.25 -0.01 3.13
N LEU A 27 5.11 -0.91 4.11
CA LEU A 27 5.55 -2.30 4.01
C LEU A 27 4.40 -3.19 4.46
N GLY A 28 4.13 -4.25 3.71
CA GLY A 28 3.13 -5.27 4.06
C GLY A 28 3.78 -6.57 4.50
N SER A 29 3.18 -7.26 5.46
CA SER A 29 3.60 -8.62 5.83
C SER A 29 2.96 -9.66 4.90
N TYR A 30 3.77 -10.50 4.26
CA TYR A 30 3.29 -11.60 3.41
C TYR A 30 3.99 -12.91 3.77
N ILE A 31 3.25 -14.01 3.86
CA ILE A 31 3.81 -15.35 4.07
C ILE A 31 3.41 -16.23 2.88
N PRO A 32 4.33 -16.56 1.97
CA PRO A 32 4.07 -17.49 0.88
C PRO A 32 3.92 -18.92 1.41
N GLU A 33 3.28 -19.77 0.62
CA GLU A 33 3.43 -21.22 0.82
C GLU A 33 4.90 -21.62 0.68
N GLN A 34 5.36 -22.49 1.57
CA GLN A 34 6.75 -22.96 1.63
C GLN A 34 6.81 -24.47 1.38
N ALA A 35 7.93 -24.95 0.81
CA ALA A 35 8.08 -26.35 0.39
C ALA A 35 7.95 -27.36 1.56
N GLU A 36 8.57 -27.09 2.71
CA GLU A 36 8.43 -27.92 3.91
C GLU A 36 7.20 -27.57 4.75
N GLY A 37 6.48 -26.50 4.39
CA GLY A 37 5.32 -25.99 5.09
C GLY A 37 5.63 -25.35 6.45
N ILE A 38 4.91 -24.29 6.80
CA ILE A 38 4.90 -23.75 8.17
C ILE A 38 3.62 -24.25 8.85
N PRO A 39 3.69 -24.88 10.04
CA PRO A 39 2.49 -25.26 10.78
C PRO A 39 1.57 -24.05 11.03
N SER A 40 0.25 -24.21 10.88
CA SER A 40 -0.70 -23.07 10.82
C SER A 40 -0.61 -22.12 12.03
N TYR A 41 -0.40 -22.64 13.25
CA TYR A 41 -0.22 -21.79 14.44
C TYR A 41 1.08 -20.99 14.41
N ALA A 42 2.15 -21.55 13.85
CA ALA A 42 3.42 -20.87 13.67
C ALA A 42 3.32 -19.79 12.57
N GLN A 43 2.51 -20.01 11.53
CA GLN A 43 2.24 -19.02 10.48
C GLN A 43 1.56 -17.77 11.05
N ASN A 44 0.51 -17.93 11.85
CA ASN A 44 -0.17 -16.81 12.53
C ASN A 44 0.76 -16.06 13.50
N MET A 45 1.69 -16.78 14.16
CA MET A 45 2.68 -16.13 15.02
C MET A 45 3.69 -15.31 14.20
N LEU A 46 4.09 -15.83 13.04
CA LEU A 46 5.05 -15.19 12.16
C LEU A 46 4.48 -13.92 11.54
N ILE A 47 3.24 -13.93 11.04
CA ILE A 47 2.63 -12.74 10.42
C ILE A 47 2.50 -11.59 11.43
N ASN A 48 2.08 -11.90 12.67
CA ASN A 48 2.02 -10.92 13.75
C ASN A 48 3.41 -10.39 14.14
N LYS A 49 4.45 -11.23 14.08
CA LYS A 49 5.83 -10.80 14.33
C LYS A 49 6.35 -9.88 13.23
N LEU A 50 6.05 -10.18 11.97
CA LEU A 50 6.40 -9.32 10.85
C LEU A 50 5.71 -7.96 10.95
N GLY A 51 4.40 -7.92 11.22
CA GLY A 51 3.68 -6.65 11.44
C GLY A 51 4.25 -5.83 12.61
N ARG A 52 4.70 -6.51 13.68
CA ARG A 52 5.44 -5.86 14.77
C ARG A 52 6.82 -5.35 14.37
N ILE A 53 7.56 -6.08 13.53
CA ILE A 53 8.84 -5.61 12.99
C ILE A 53 8.61 -4.34 12.18
N ILE A 54 7.58 -4.31 11.34
CA ILE A 54 7.20 -3.15 10.52
C ILE A 54 6.89 -1.94 11.41
N THR A 55 5.92 -2.11 12.32
CA THR A 55 5.42 -1.01 13.18
C THR A 55 6.48 -0.53 14.18
N GLU A 56 7.32 -1.41 14.72
CA GLU A 56 8.42 -1.01 15.62
C GLU A 56 9.58 -0.29 14.90
N ASN A 57 9.63 -0.34 13.56
CA ASN A 57 10.58 0.44 12.74
C ASN A 57 9.92 1.68 12.08
N GLY A 58 8.83 2.16 12.69
CA GLY A 58 8.16 3.41 12.30
C GLY A 58 7.38 3.33 11.01
N ILE A 59 7.16 2.13 10.47
CA ILE A 59 6.45 1.91 9.21
C ILE A 59 4.98 1.59 9.47
N SER A 60 4.08 2.19 8.68
CA SER A 60 2.68 1.76 8.63
C SER A 60 2.57 0.36 8.02
N ASP A 61 2.07 -0.60 8.80
CA ASP A 61 1.79 -1.95 8.34
C ASP A 61 0.50 -1.95 7.50
N ASN A 62 0.65 -2.09 6.19
CA ASN A 62 -0.45 -2.27 5.26
C ASN A 62 -0.46 -3.72 4.75
N VAL A 63 -1.04 -4.59 5.57
CA VAL A 63 -1.08 -6.05 5.38
C VAL A 63 -1.77 -6.47 4.09
N TYR A 64 -2.69 -5.66 3.55
CA TYR A 64 -3.56 -6.10 2.46
C TYR A 64 -3.16 -5.57 1.08
N ASN A 65 -2.54 -4.38 1.01
CA ASN A 65 -2.34 -3.69 -0.27
C ASN A 65 -0.97 -3.01 -0.46
N SER A 66 0.06 -3.35 0.33
CA SER A 66 1.38 -2.74 0.10
C SER A 66 2.10 -3.36 -1.11
N ARG A 67 2.73 -2.52 -1.94
CA ARG A 67 3.60 -2.97 -3.04
C ARG A 67 4.92 -3.54 -2.53
N PHE A 68 5.48 -2.92 -1.50
CA PHE A 68 6.66 -3.45 -0.84
C PHE A 68 6.22 -4.41 0.25
N ILE A 69 6.87 -5.55 0.33
CA ILE A 69 6.54 -6.57 1.30
C ILE A 69 7.78 -7.03 2.07
N ILE A 70 7.55 -7.44 3.31
CA ILE A 70 8.46 -8.31 4.04
C ILE A 70 7.91 -9.74 3.98
N THR A 71 8.75 -10.68 3.57
CA THR A 71 8.38 -12.08 3.46
C THR A 71 9.43 -13.00 4.09
N PRO A 72 9.02 -14.06 4.81
CA PRO A 72 9.94 -15.06 5.34
C PRO A 72 10.07 -16.27 4.41
N ASN A 73 11.24 -16.91 4.45
CA ASN A 73 11.46 -18.30 4.07
C ASN A 73 12.05 -19.05 5.26
N ILE A 74 11.52 -20.23 5.59
CA ILE A 74 12.05 -21.06 6.68
C ILE A 74 12.58 -22.37 6.11
N THR A 75 13.84 -22.66 6.38
CA THR A 75 14.50 -23.92 6.03
C THR A 75 14.76 -24.72 7.30
N VAL A 76 14.33 -25.99 7.37
CA VAL A 76 14.67 -26.87 8.49
C VAL A 76 16.10 -27.39 8.32
N LEU A 77 17.03 -26.89 9.14
CA LEU A 77 18.43 -27.34 9.13
C LEU A 77 18.59 -28.71 9.81
N SER A 78 17.84 -28.95 10.89
CA SER A 78 17.80 -30.27 11.54
C SER A 78 16.55 -30.45 12.39
N LYS A 79 16.11 -31.71 12.51
CA LYS A 79 15.00 -32.15 13.34
C LYS A 79 15.44 -33.37 14.14
N ASN A 80 15.62 -33.19 15.45
CA ASN A 80 16.03 -34.25 16.37
C ASN A 80 14.89 -34.57 17.33
N ILE A 81 14.68 -35.86 17.60
CA ILE A 81 13.69 -36.33 18.57
C ILE A 81 14.46 -36.83 19.80
N THR A 82 14.14 -36.32 20.99
CA THR A 82 14.83 -36.75 22.21
C THR A 82 14.41 -38.17 22.58
N GLY A 83 15.38 -39.03 22.90
CA GLY A 83 15.14 -40.42 23.30
C GLY A 83 14.66 -40.60 24.75
N THR A 84 14.51 -39.53 25.51
CA THR A 84 14.08 -39.54 26.92
C THR A 84 12.61 -39.13 27.06
N ALA A 85 11.95 -39.58 28.14
CA ALA A 85 10.59 -39.18 28.48
C ALA A 85 10.59 -37.83 29.25
N PRO A 86 9.69 -36.87 28.92
CA PRO A 86 8.79 -36.89 27.77
C PRO A 86 9.55 -36.68 26.45
N THR A 87 9.09 -37.33 25.38
CA THR A 87 9.66 -37.15 24.03
C THR A 87 9.48 -35.70 23.59
N MET A 88 10.57 -35.07 23.16
CA MET A 88 10.61 -33.70 22.66
C MET A 88 11.13 -33.68 21.22
N ILE A 89 10.70 -32.67 20.46
CA ILE A 89 11.21 -32.36 19.13
C ILE A 89 12.08 -31.11 19.26
N ALA A 90 13.35 -31.23 18.87
CA ALA A 90 14.32 -30.15 18.78
C ALA A 90 14.56 -29.79 17.31
N LEU A 91 14.24 -28.56 16.93
CA LEU A 91 14.42 -28.01 15.59
C LEU A 91 15.56 -27.00 15.59
N SER A 92 16.36 -27.04 14.53
CA SER A 92 17.20 -25.93 14.11
C SER A 92 16.66 -25.41 12.78
N LEU A 93 16.31 -24.14 12.72
CA LEU A 93 15.70 -23.48 11.56
C LEU A 93 16.64 -22.38 11.08
N ASP A 94 16.70 -22.16 9.77
CA ASP A 94 17.19 -20.92 9.19
C ASP A 94 15.99 -20.10 8.73
N LEU A 95 15.77 -18.94 9.34
CA LEU A 95 14.74 -17.99 8.93
C LEU A 95 15.41 -16.91 8.10
N THR A 96 15.13 -16.89 6.79
CA THR A 96 15.51 -15.77 5.93
C THR A 96 14.35 -14.82 5.75
N LEU A 97 14.57 -13.54 6.03
CA LEU A 97 13.64 -12.45 5.77
C LEU A 97 14.06 -11.72 4.51
N TYR A 98 13.09 -11.33 3.69
CA TYR A 98 13.31 -10.58 2.46
C TYR A 98 12.44 -9.33 2.45
N ILE A 99 12.99 -8.22 1.95
CA ILE A 99 12.25 -7.02 1.59
C ILE A 99 12.36 -6.83 0.09
N GLY A 100 11.22 -6.67 -0.59
CA GLY A 100 11.18 -6.48 -2.02
C GLY A 100 9.88 -5.87 -2.52
N ASP A 101 9.87 -5.53 -3.81
CA ASP A 101 8.67 -5.17 -4.56
C ASP A 101 7.91 -6.45 -4.91
N GLY A 102 6.82 -6.73 -4.20
CA GLY A 102 6.03 -7.93 -4.42
C GLY A 102 5.29 -7.94 -5.76
N VAL A 103 5.13 -6.80 -6.43
CA VAL A 103 4.45 -6.72 -7.73
C VAL A 103 5.45 -6.93 -8.87
N ALA A 104 6.57 -6.20 -8.85
CA ALA A 104 7.60 -6.34 -9.88
C ALA A 104 8.53 -7.54 -9.67
N GLY A 105 8.60 -8.07 -8.44
CA GLY A 105 9.50 -9.16 -8.04
C GLY A 105 10.94 -8.74 -7.73
N ASN A 106 11.21 -7.43 -7.60
CA ASN A 106 12.55 -6.95 -7.28
C ASN A 106 12.88 -7.20 -5.81
N LEU A 107 13.95 -7.93 -5.53
CA LEU A 107 14.48 -8.09 -4.17
C LEU A 107 15.41 -6.92 -3.82
N PHE A 108 15.20 -6.30 -2.66
CA PHE A 108 16.00 -5.17 -2.19
C PHE A 108 16.95 -5.53 -1.06
N SER A 109 16.52 -6.38 -0.13
CA SER A 109 17.34 -6.79 1.01
C SER A 109 16.93 -8.18 1.50
N SER A 110 17.89 -8.90 2.07
CA SER A 110 17.68 -10.19 2.74
C SER A 110 18.52 -10.27 4.02
N GLU A 111 18.03 -11.00 5.02
CA GLU A 111 18.72 -11.26 6.28
C GLU A 111 18.35 -12.66 6.81
N SER A 112 19.33 -13.46 7.23
CA SER A 112 19.11 -14.82 7.76
C SER A 112 19.40 -14.90 9.24
N ILE A 113 18.53 -15.58 9.98
CA ILE A 113 18.66 -15.78 11.43
C ILE A 113 18.47 -17.26 11.73
N GLN A 114 19.47 -17.86 12.37
CA GLN A 114 19.34 -19.22 12.88
C GLN A 114 18.54 -19.24 14.19
N LEU A 115 17.51 -20.08 14.23
CA LEU A 115 16.60 -20.22 15.35
C LEU A 115 16.61 -21.66 15.85
N LYS A 116 16.54 -21.85 17.17
CA LYS A 116 16.44 -23.20 17.77
C LYS A 116 15.18 -23.33 18.59
N GLY A 117 14.42 -24.38 18.42
CA GLY A 117 13.16 -24.56 19.14
C GLY A 117 13.02 -25.96 19.70
N VAL A 118 12.52 -26.08 20.92
CA VAL A 118 12.24 -27.39 21.53
C VAL A 118 10.78 -27.41 22.00
N GLY A 119 10.05 -28.48 21.69
CA GLY A 119 8.65 -28.60 22.06
C GLY A 119 8.18 -30.05 22.13
N THR A 120 7.06 -30.28 22.82
CA THR A 120 6.42 -31.61 22.91
C THR A 120 5.76 -32.05 21.60
N ASN A 121 5.71 -31.19 20.60
CA ASN A 121 5.33 -31.48 19.22
C ASN A 121 5.95 -30.42 18.29
N GLU A 122 5.76 -30.61 16.98
CA GLU A 122 6.36 -29.77 15.95
C GLU A 122 5.87 -28.32 16.00
N ASN A 123 4.56 -28.10 16.16
CA ASN A 123 3.99 -26.76 16.38
C ASN A 123 4.69 -26.01 17.52
N LYS A 124 4.84 -26.66 18.68
CA LYS A 124 5.48 -26.07 19.86
C LYS A 124 6.96 -25.81 19.64
N ALA A 125 7.66 -26.69 18.93
CA ALA A 125 9.07 -26.50 18.59
C ALA A 125 9.24 -25.29 17.64
N TYR A 126 8.44 -25.18 16.57
CA TYR A 126 8.43 -24.00 15.68
C TYR A 126 8.10 -22.71 16.43
N MET A 127 7.03 -22.70 17.24
CA MET A 127 6.69 -21.53 18.05
C MET A 127 7.81 -21.15 19.01
N SER A 128 8.48 -22.13 19.63
CA SER A 128 9.64 -21.89 20.51
C SER A 128 10.82 -21.26 19.76
N ALA A 129 11.09 -21.69 18.53
CA ALA A 129 12.12 -21.11 17.68
C ALA A 129 11.75 -19.66 17.29
N LEU A 130 10.54 -19.45 16.75
CA LEU A 130 10.06 -18.14 16.29
C LEU A 130 9.95 -17.10 17.41
N LYS A 131 9.78 -17.52 18.68
CA LYS A 131 9.84 -16.62 19.84
C LYS A 131 11.15 -15.84 19.93
N GLN A 132 12.26 -16.38 19.42
CA GLN A 132 13.57 -15.73 19.44
C GLN A 132 13.69 -14.56 18.46
N VAL A 133 12.82 -14.50 17.44
CA VAL A 133 12.72 -13.35 16.55
C VAL A 133 12.16 -12.17 17.34
N LYS A 134 13.03 -11.27 17.78
CA LYS A 134 12.67 -10.08 18.54
C LYS A 134 12.58 -8.89 17.58
N PRO A 135 11.44 -8.19 17.49
CA PRO A 135 11.31 -7.05 16.57
C PRO A 135 12.36 -5.94 16.77
N LYS A 136 12.86 -5.76 18.00
CA LYS A 136 13.96 -4.82 18.34
C LYS A 136 15.36 -5.42 18.23
N ASN A 137 15.53 -6.57 17.58
CA ASN A 137 16.86 -7.10 17.31
C ASN A 137 17.59 -6.14 16.36
N LYS A 138 18.85 -5.80 16.68
CA LYS A 138 19.66 -4.86 15.89
C LYS A 138 19.89 -5.31 14.45
N GLU A 139 20.09 -6.60 14.21
CA GLU A 139 20.25 -7.17 12.86
C GLU A 139 18.95 -6.98 12.06
N ILE A 140 17.79 -7.22 12.67
CA ILE A 140 16.49 -6.99 12.03
C ILE A 140 16.28 -5.49 11.74
N GLN A 141 16.60 -4.60 12.68
CA GLN A 141 16.49 -3.16 12.46
C GLN A 141 17.41 -2.68 11.33
N ASN A 142 18.65 -3.16 11.29
CA ASN A 142 19.59 -2.88 10.21
C ASN A 142 19.09 -3.42 8.87
N PHE A 143 18.49 -4.60 8.86
CA PHE A 143 17.86 -5.19 7.69
C PHE A 143 16.71 -4.33 7.14
N ILE A 144 15.81 -3.83 8.01
CA ILE A 144 14.74 -2.91 7.61
C ILE A 144 15.32 -1.62 7.05
N SER A 145 16.27 -1.01 7.75
CA SER A 145 16.94 0.23 7.32
C SER A 145 17.59 0.08 5.94
N LYS A 146 18.38 -0.99 5.75
CA LYS A 146 18.99 -1.34 4.47
C LYS A 146 17.95 -1.55 3.38
N GLY A 147 16.82 -2.20 3.70
CA GLY A 147 15.69 -2.36 2.78
C GLY A 147 15.12 -1.03 2.32
N LYS A 148 14.83 -0.10 3.25
CA LYS A 148 14.37 1.26 2.93
C LYS A 148 15.36 1.99 2.01
N THR A 149 16.65 1.96 2.34
CA THR A 149 17.69 2.59 1.51
C THR A 149 17.74 2.01 0.11
N LYS A 150 17.70 0.67 -0.03
CA LYS A 150 17.73 -0.01 -1.33
C LYS A 150 16.50 0.27 -2.18
N ILE A 151 15.32 0.41 -1.57
CA ILE A 151 14.11 0.88 -2.25
C ILE A 151 14.34 2.28 -2.83
N LEU A 152 14.80 3.23 -2.01
CA LEU A 152 15.03 4.61 -2.46
C LEU A 152 16.10 4.68 -3.57
N GLU A 153 17.21 3.95 -3.40
CA GLU A 153 18.26 3.83 -4.42
C GLU A 153 17.72 3.30 -5.75
N TYR A 154 16.85 2.30 -5.72
CA TYR A 154 16.23 1.76 -6.93
C TYR A 154 15.40 2.82 -7.66
N TYR A 155 14.53 3.55 -6.95
CA TYR A 155 13.70 4.57 -7.59
C TYR A 155 14.51 5.78 -8.07
N ASN A 156 15.55 6.16 -7.34
CA ASN A 156 16.47 7.21 -7.75
C ASN A 156 17.22 6.82 -9.02
N ALA A 157 17.79 5.61 -9.07
CA ALA A 157 18.51 5.11 -10.24
C ALA A 157 17.61 4.89 -11.46
N ASN A 158 16.34 4.55 -11.24
CA ASN A 158 15.38 4.23 -12.30
C ASN A 158 14.36 5.36 -12.56
N CYS A 159 14.60 6.58 -12.06
CA CYS A 159 13.63 7.67 -12.14
C CYS A 159 13.18 7.95 -13.58
N GLN A 160 14.15 8.03 -14.50
CA GLN A 160 13.87 8.29 -15.91
C GLN A 160 13.07 7.15 -16.56
N LEU A 161 13.31 5.90 -16.15
CA LEU A 161 12.54 4.75 -16.63
C LEU A 161 11.07 4.87 -16.22
N MET A 162 10.79 5.27 -14.97
CA MET A 162 9.42 5.45 -14.48
C MET A 162 8.70 6.59 -15.22
N LEU A 163 9.38 7.73 -15.42
CA LEU A 163 8.86 8.85 -16.20
C LEU A 163 8.55 8.45 -17.65
N ASN A 164 9.46 7.73 -18.31
CA ASN A 164 9.27 7.27 -19.68
C ASN A 164 8.12 6.26 -19.79
N LYS A 165 8.01 5.34 -18.83
CA LYS A 165 6.90 4.37 -18.77
C LYS A 165 5.55 5.08 -18.63
N ALA A 166 5.44 6.04 -17.70
CA ALA A 166 4.23 6.83 -17.53
C ALA A 166 3.89 7.65 -18.79
N GLN A 167 4.90 8.24 -19.45
CA GLN A 167 4.71 9.00 -20.68
C GLN A 167 4.19 8.13 -21.84
N LYS A 168 4.67 6.88 -21.95
CA LYS A 168 4.19 5.90 -22.93
C LYS A 168 2.74 5.48 -22.66
N LEU A 169 2.40 5.24 -21.39
CA LEU A 169 1.03 4.91 -20.99
C LEU A 169 0.08 6.09 -21.26
N GLU A 170 0.53 7.31 -20.95
CA GLU A 170 -0.21 8.53 -21.26
C GLU A 170 -0.49 8.68 -22.77
N SER A 171 0.49 8.40 -23.65
CA SER A 171 0.27 8.49 -25.10
C SER A 171 -0.70 7.43 -25.64
N GLN A 172 -0.95 6.37 -24.87
CA GLN A 172 -1.95 5.34 -25.14
C GLN A 172 -3.31 5.65 -24.48
N ASN A 173 -3.46 6.83 -23.88
CA ASN A 173 -4.58 7.23 -23.03
C ASN A 173 -4.76 6.35 -21.79
N ALA A 174 -3.80 5.51 -21.40
CA ALA A 174 -3.85 4.67 -20.20
C ALA A 174 -3.50 5.48 -18.94
N PHE A 175 -4.32 6.47 -18.62
CA PHE A 175 -4.02 7.48 -17.59
C PHE A 175 -3.95 6.89 -16.18
N GLU A 176 -4.83 5.95 -15.81
CA GLU A 176 -4.87 5.34 -14.49
C GLU A 176 -3.64 4.45 -14.25
N GLU A 177 -3.21 3.70 -15.27
CA GLU A 177 -1.97 2.92 -15.20
C GLU A 177 -0.73 3.82 -15.14
N ALA A 178 -0.73 4.93 -15.88
CA ALA A 178 0.32 5.92 -15.80
C ALA A 178 0.39 6.55 -14.39
N LEU A 179 -0.76 6.84 -13.78
CA LEU A 179 -0.83 7.32 -12.39
C LEU A 179 -0.29 6.26 -11.44
N LEU A 180 -0.69 4.99 -11.58
CA LEU A 180 -0.17 3.88 -10.79
C LEU A 180 1.36 3.81 -10.82
N VAL A 181 1.99 4.04 -11.98
CA VAL A 181 3.46 4.05 -12.08
C VAL A 181 4.07 5.20 -11.26
N LEU A 182 3.54 6.42 -11.40
CA LEU A 182 4.12 7.62 -10.79
C LEU A 182 3.84 7.72 -9.29
N THR A 183 2.66 7.31 -8.83
CA THR A 183 2.24 7.45 -7.43
C THR A 183 2.87 6.41 -6.50
N HIS A 184 3.45 5.35 -7.07
CA HIS A 184 4.26 4.35 -6.35
C HIS A 184 5.71 4.79 -6.09
N VAL A 185 6.16 5.91 -6.65
CA VAL A 185 7.49 6.44 -6.32
C VAL A 185 7.46 6.97 -4.89
N PRO A 186 8.33 6.49 -3.98
CA PRO A 186 8.35 6.92 -2.59
C PRO A 186 8.60 8.43 -2.46
N GLU A 187 7.91 9.09 -1.53
CA GLU A 187 8.01 10.55 -1.35
C GLU A 187 9.40 11.02 -0.93
N ALA A 188 10.14 10.18 -0.19
CA ALA A 188 11.52 10.48 0.20
C ALA A 188 12.57 10.19 -0.89
N SER A 189 12.17 9.70 -2.06
CA SER A 189 13.11 9.56 -3.18
C SER A 189 13.42 10.92 -3.80
N ASP A 190 14.64 11.10 -4.30
CA ASP A 190 15.02 12.30 -5.06
C ASP A 190 14.20 12.41 -6.36
N CYS A 191 13.71 11.28 -6.87
CA CYS A 191 12.83 11.21 -8.02
C CYS A 191 11.45 11.83 -7.78
N PHE A 192 11.01 11.95 -6.53
CA PHE A 192 9.62 12.29 -6.20
C PHE A 192 9.20 13.64 -6.79
N ASN A 193 10.05 14.66 -6.73
CA ASN A 193 9.73 15.98 -7.29
C ASN A 193 9.50 15.93 -8.81
N SER A 194 10.31 15.13 -9.52
CA SER A 194 10.19 14.95 -10.97
C SER A 194 8.86 14.30 -11.34
N VAL A 195 8.47 13.22 -10.66
CA VAL A 195 7.19 12.55 -10.92
C VAL A 195 5.99 13.37 -10.46
N LYS A 196 6.11 14.06 -9.31
CA LYS A 196 5.06 14.92 -8.75
C LYS A 196 4.62 15.99 -9.74
N SER A 197 5.55 16.57 -10.50
CA SER A 197 5.25 17.54 -11.55
C SER A 197 4.35 16.99 -12.67
N LYS A 198 4.36 15.66 -12.89
CA LYS A 198 3.58 14.97 -13.91
C LYS A 198 2.24 14.42 -13.39
N ILE A 199 2.13 14.17 -12.08
CA ILE A 199 0.91 13.61 -11.47
C ILE A 199 -0.31 14.51 -11.72
N LYS A 200 -0.22 15.83 -11.45
CA LYS A 200 -1.39 16.73 -11.57
C LYS A 200 -1.95 16.79 -13.00
N PRO A 201 -1.15 17.06 -14.06
CA PRO A 201 -1.65 17.04 -15.43
C PRO A 201 -2.29 15.71 -15.82
N LEU A 202 -1.68 14.60 -15.41
CA LEU A 202 -2.15 13.26 -15.73
C LEU A 202 -3.45 12.91 -14.98
N TYR A 203 -3.56 13.31 -13.72
CA TYR A 203 -4.77 13.20 -12.92
C TYR A 203 -5.92 13.95 -13.58
N THR A 204 -5.69 15.19 -14.04
CA THR A 204 -6.70 15.94 -14.80
C THR A 204 -7.15 15.16 -16.02
N LYS A 205 -6.23 14.62 -16.84
CA LYS A 205 -6.61 13.80 -18.01
C LYS A 205 -7.44 12.57 -17.64
N ALA A 206 -7.09 11.88 -16.55
CA ALA A 206 -7.84 10.73 -16.06
C ALA A 206 -9.29 11.10 -15.71
N ILE A 207 -9.49 12.15 -14.92
CA ILE A 207 -10.83 12.55 -14.46
C ILE A 207 -11.68 13.14 -15.59
N GLU A 208 -11.08 13.81 -16.58
CA GLU A 208 -11.80 14.33 -17.75
C GLU A 208 -12.33 13.18 -18.63
N ARG A 209 -11.48 12.16 -18.86
CA ARG A 209 -11.87 10.98 -19.62
C ARG A 209 -12.94 10.18 -18.90
N ASP A 210 -12.79 9.99 -17.59
CA ASP A 210 -13.78 9.30 -16.73
C ASP A 210 -15.12 10.04 -16.75
N CYS A 211 -15.10 11.37 -16.56
CA CYS A 211 -16.30 12.21 -16.61
C CYS A 211 -17.04 12.04 -17.93
N THR A 212 -16.34 12.19 -19.06
CA THR A 212 -16.92 12.07 -20.40
C THR A 212 -17.54 10.69 -20.61
N THR A 213 -16.82 9.63 -20.24
CA THR A 213 -17.26 8.24 -20.41
C THR A 213 -18.50 7.94 -19.59
N LYS A 214 -18.48 8.30 -18.30
CA LYS A 214 -19.59 8.06 -17.37
C LYS A 214 -20.81 8.91 -17.69
N LEU A 215 -20.63 10.18 -18.05
CA LEU A 215 -21.71 11.06 -18.46
C LEU A 215 -22.41 10.52 -19.71
N ASN A 216 -21.65 10.09 -20.73
CA ASN A 216 -22.22 9.50 -21.94
C ASN A 216 -23.00 8.22 -21.63
N ARG A 217 -22.45 7.34 -20.78
CA ARG A 217 -23.11 6.10 -20.37
C ARG A 217 -24.41 6.36 -19.60
N ALA A 218 -24.37 7.27 -18.62
CA ALA A 218 -25.56 7.64 -17.85
C ALA A 218 -26.63 8.30 -18.75
N SER A 219 -26.20 9.16 -19.68
CA SER A 219 -27.09 9.79 -20.67
C SER A 219 -27.76 8.75 -21.57
N ALA A 220 -27.03 7.75 -22.05
CA ALA A 220 -27.57 6.68 -22.88
C ALA A 220 -28.58 5.81 -22.10
N ILE A 221 -28.28 5.46 -20.86
CA ILE A 221 -29.21 4.71 -19.98
C ILE A 221 -30.51 5.50 -19.80
N TRP A 222 -30.40 6.80 -19.53
CA TRP A 222 -31.55 7.67 -19.31
C TRP A 222 -32.37 7.93 -20.58
N ALA A 223 -31.71 8.03 -21.73
CA ALA A 223 -32.38 8.19 -23.02
C ALA A 223 -33.13 6.92 -23.43
N ALA A 224 -32.63 5.73 -23.06
CA ALA A 224 -33.24 4.45 -23.40
C ALA A 224 -34.51 4.17 -22.60
N ASN A 225 -34.55 4.54 -21.32
CA ASN A 225 -35.71 4.36 -20.45
C ASN A 225 -35.66 5.38 -19.29
N GLN A 226 -36.80 5.92 -18.89
CA GLN A 226 -36.95 6.92 -17.82
C GLN A 226 -37.75 6.38 -16.64
N ASP A 227 -37.63 5.08 -16.39
CA ASP A 227 -38.15 4.40 -15.21
C ASP A 227 -37.16 4.45 -14.03
N ILE A 228 -37.62 3.91 -12.89
CA ILE A 228 -36.82 3.83 -11.66
C ILE A 228 -35.54 3.01 -11.83
N LYS A 229 -35.55 1.94 -12.64
CA LYS A 229 -34.36 1.11 -12.85
C LYS A 229 -33.28 1.88 -13.61
N ALA A 230 -33.67 2.64 -14.62
CA ALA A 230 -32.77 3.51 -15.36
C ALA A 230 -32.27 4.68 -14.51
N ALA A 231 -33.16 5.31 -13.72
CA ALA A 231 -32.79 6.37 -12.78
C ALA A 231 -31.75 5.91 -11.75
N ASN A 232 -31.92 4.71 -11.19
CA ASN A 232 -30.97 4.14 -10.24
C ASN A 232 -29.60 3.89 -10.87
N LYS A 233 -29.56 3.26 -12.05
CA LYS A 233 -28.30 2.99 -12.77
C LYS A 233 -27.58 4.27 -13.18
N ALA A 234 -28.30 5.24 -13.75
CA ALA A 234 -27.73 6.50 -14.18
C ALA A 234 -27.29 7.35 -12.98
N GLY A 235 -28.12 7.44 -11.94
CA GLY A 235 -27.80 8.16 -10.69
C GLY A 235 -26.54 7.64 -10.02
N TYR A 236 -26.41 6.31 -9.89
CA TYR A 236 -25.20 5.68 -9.37
C TYR A 236 -23.95 6.02 -10.21
N ILE A 237 -24.04 5.96 -11.53
CA ILE A 237 -22.88 6.28 -12.39
C ILE A 237 -22.47 7.75 -12.18
N LEU A 238 -23.43 8.67 -12.20
CA LEU A 238 -23.20 10.10 -12.05
C LEU A 238 -22.62 10.46 -10.68
N SER A 239 -23.06 9.80 -9.61
CA SER A 239 -22.56 10.04 -8.25
C SER A 239 -21.08 9.68 -8.08
N THR A 240 -20.54 8.79 -8.92
CA THR A 240 -19.12 8.42 -8.87
C THR A 240 -18.19 9.42 -9.56
N ILE A 241 -18.72 10.34 -10.38
CA ILE A 241 -17.92 11.27 -11.20
C ILE A 241 -17.20 12.29 -10.32
N GLU A 242 -15.94 12.53 -10.64
CA GLU A 242 -15.10 13.49 -9.95
C GLU A 242 -15.59 14.95 -10.16
N PRO A 243 -15.90 15.69 -9.09
CA PRO A 243 -16.48 17.03 -9.21
C PRO A 243 -15.51 18.11 -9.72
N SER A 244 -14.21 17.84 -9.68
CA SER A 244 -13.16 18.70 -10.24
C SER A 244 -12.97 18.57 -11.76
N SER A 245 -13.69 17.64 -12.41
CA SER A 245 -13.71 17.52 -13.87
C SER A 245 -14.51 18.63 -14.54
N SER A 246 -14.11 19.01 -15.76
CA SER A 246 -14.75 20.08 -16.52
C SER A 246 -16.21 19.77 -16.90
N CYS A 247 -16.54 18.49 -17.08
CA CYS A 247 -17.88 18.05 -17.48
C CYS A 247 -18.88 18.00 -16.31
N PHE A 248 -18.46 18.31 -15.08
CA PHE A 248 -19.31 18.18 -13.89
C PHE A 248 -20.54 19.10 -13.89
N GLY A 249 -20.49 20.24 -14.61
CA GLY A 249 -21.68 21.07 -14.85
C GLY A 249 -22.81 20.31 -15.56
N GLN A 250 -22.45 19.52 -16.57
CA GLN A 250 -23.40 18.68 -17.32
C GLN A 250 -23.91 17.50 -16.49
N VAL A 251 -23.04 16.94 -15.64
CA VAL A 251 -23.41 15.91 -14.65
C VAL A 251 -24.52 16.43 -13.74
N LYS A 252 -24.36 17.62 -13.16
CA LYS A 252 -25.40 18.26 -12.33
C LYS A 252 -26.70 18.43 -13.10
N THR A 253 -26.64 18.91 -14.34
CA THR A 253 -27.84 19.10 -15.18
C THR A 253 -28.58 17.78 -15.42
N LEU A 254 -27.88 16.71 -15.79
CA LEU A 254 -28.52 15.41 -16.01
C LEU A 254 -29.07 14.82 -14.71
N TYR A 255 -28.30 14.93 -13.62
CA TYR A 255 -28.71 14.46 -12.30
C TYR A 255 -30.00 15.13 -11.82
N SER A 256 -30.12 16.46 -11.97
CA SER A 256 -31.34 17.19 -11.63
C SER A 256 -32.54 16.76 -12.45
N LYS A 257 -32.36 16.45 -13.75
CA LYS A 257 -33.44 15.92 -14.61
C LYS A 257 -33.92 14.56 -14.12
N ILE A 258 -33.00 13.65 -13.78
CA ILE A 258 -33.31 12.33 -13.23
C ILE A 258 -34.05 12.49 -11.89
N SER A 259 -33.54 13.34 -11.00
CA SER A 259 -34.15 13.61 -9.68
C SER A 259 -35.60 14.07 -9.78
N ALA A 260 -35.89 15.01 -10.69
CA ALA A 260 -37.24 15.49 -10.90
C ALA A 260 -38.17 14.35 -11.35
N ARG A 261 -37.71 13.54 -12.31
CA ARG A 261 -38.50 12.40 -12.80
C ARG A 261 -38.73 11.33 -11.74
N VAL A 262 -37.74 11.03 -10.90
CA VAL A 262 -37.89 10.09 -9.77
C VAL A 262 -38.96 10.57 -8.79
N LYS A 263 -38.99 11.87 -8.48
CA LYS A 263 -40.03 12.47 -7.63
C LYS A 263 -41.42 12.27 -8.23
N ASP A 264 -41.57 12.47 -9.54
CA ASP A 264 -42.84 12.23 -10.24
C ASP A 264 -43.27 10.75 -10.19
N LEU A 265 -42.30 9.83 -10.20
CA LEU A 265 -42.53 8.39 -10.12
C LEU A 265 -42.77 7.89 -8.68
N GLY A 266 -42.61 8.75 -7.68
CA GLY A 266 -42.92 8.44 -6.27
C GLY A 266 -41.93 7.49 -5.57
N ASP A 267 -40.73 7.31 -6.10
CA ASP A 267 -39.72 6.45 -5.48
C ASP A 267 -39.04 7.17 -4.30
N ARG A 268 -39.17 6.57 -3.11
CA ARG A 268 -38.62 7.09 -1.85
C ARG A 268 -37.22 6.54 -1.55
N ASP A 269 -36.76 5.54 -2.29
CA ASP A 269 -35.50 4.82 -2.06
C ASP A 269 -34.34 5.37 -2.91
N TRP A 270 -34.61 6.25 -3.87
CA TRP A 270 -33.57 6.93 -4.66
C TRP A 270 -32.80 7.93 -3.77
N ASN A 271 -31.59 7.55 -3.39
CA ASN A 271 -30.81 8.22 -2.35
C ASN A 271 -29.35 8.50 -2.76
N TYR A 272 -29.10 8.67 -4.05
CA TYR A 272 -27.77 9.05 -4.51
C TYR A 272 -27.46 10.50 -4.12
N ASP A 273 -26.19 10.78 -3.87
CA ASP A 273 -25.68 12.12 -3.72
C ASP A 273 -24.51 12.30 -4.68
N LEU A 274 -24.49 13.41 -5.41
CA LEU A 274 -23.31 13.76 -6.19
C LEU A 274 -22.16 14.08 -5.23
N LYS A 275 -20.96 13.60 -5.56
CA LYS A 275 -19.74 14.05 -4.88
C LYS A 275 -19.69 15.58 -4.86
N VAL A 276 -19.44 16.12 -3.68
CA VAL A 276 -19.20 17.56 -3.52
C VAL A 276 -17.72 17.81 -3.79
N LEU A 277 -17.39 19.00 -4.33
CA LEU A 277 -16.00 19.47 -4.33
C LEU A 277 -15.54 19.56 -2.87
N GLU A 278 -14.95 18.48 -2.38
CA GLU A 278 -14.05 18.59 -1.26
C GLU A 278 -12.87 19.42 -1.75
N VAL A 279 -12.44 20.40 -0.94
CA VAL A 279 -11.13 21.02 -1.15
C VAL A 279 -10.13 19.91 -0.92
N ARG A 280 -9.84 19.10 -1.95
CA ARG A 280 -8.85 18.04 -1.87
C ARG A 280 -7.52 18.73 -1.64
N ALA A 281 -7.10 18.72 -0.39
CA ALA A 281 -5.85 19.31 0.05
C ALA A 281 -4.65 18.67 -0.66
N ASN A 282 -4.82 17.49 -1.29
CA ASN A 282 -3.74 16.77 -1.94
C ASN A 282 -4.16 16.03 -3.23
N VAL A 283 -3.83 16.60 -4.40
CA VAL A 283 -4.02 15.95 -5.72
C VAL A 283 -3.26 14.62 -5.84
N ILE A 284 -2.17 14.45 -5.10
CA ILE A 284 -1.36 13.22 -5.13
C ILE A 284 -2.12 12.07 -4.49
N GLU A 285 -2.88 12.33 -3.43
CA GLU A 285 -3.72 11.33 -2.76
C GLU A 285 -4.86 10.89 -3.68
N ALA A 286 -5.58 11.84 -4.28
CA ALA A 286 -6.61 11.53 -5.28
C ALA A 286 -6.07 10.71 -6.47
N ALA A 287 -4.85 11.02 -6.91
CA ALA A 287 -4.16 10.26 -7.93
C ALA A 287 -3.77 8.84 -7.48
N ARG A 288 -3.37 8.68 -6.21
CA ARG A 288 -3.11 7.37 -5.60
C ARG A 288 -4.37 6.52 -5.59
N ASP A 289 -5.50 7.08 -5.20
CA ASP A 289 -6.78 6.36 -5.16
C ASP A 289 -7.18 5.81 -6.53
N ILE A 290 -7.00 6.61 -7.59
CA ILE A 290 -7.23 6.16 -8.98
C ILE A 290 -6.28 5.02 -9.35
N GLY A 291 -4.99 5.15 -9.01
CA GLY A 291 -4.00 4.10 -9.26
C GLY A 291 -4.35 2.81 -8.53
N VAL A 292 -4.61 2.88 -7.23
CA VAL A 292 -4.98 1.73 -6.38
C VAL A 292 -6.22 1.04 -6.93
N ALA A 293 -7.28 1.79 -7.22
CA ALA A 293 -8.49 1.23 -7.80
C ALA A 293 -8.23 0.55 -9.15
N TYR A 294 -7.35 1.10 -9.99
CA TYR A 294 -6.96 0.43 -11.24
C TYR A 294 -6.25 -0.90 -10.96
N GLY A 295 -5.32 -0.94 -10.01
CA GLY A 295 -4.60 -2.15 -9.60
C GLY A 295 -5.52 -3.23 -9.04
N GLU A 296 -6.47 -2.87 -8.18
CA GLU A 296 -7.44 -3.80 -7.57
C GLU A 296 -8.44 -4.39 -8.58
N ASN A 297 -8.76 -3.64 -9.65
CA ASN A 297 -9.70 -4.07 -10.68
C ASN A 297 -9.06 -4.93 -11.79
N GLN A 298 -7.75 -5.20 -11.74
CA GLN A 298 -7.11 -6.15 -12.64
C GLN A 298 -7.38 -7.60 -12.18
N PRO A 299 -7.62 -8.56 -13.09
CA PRO A 299 -7.76 -9.95 -12.71
C PRO A 299 -6.44 -10.45 -12.13
N GLN A 300 -6.37 -10.58 -10.81
CA GLN A 300 -5.96 -11.75 -10.00
C GLN A 300 -5.81 -11.31 -8.54
N SER A 301 -6.12 -12.20 -7.59
CA SER A 301 -5.57 -12.13 -6.23
C SER A 301 -4.11 -11.68 -6.30
N MET A 302 -3.72 -10.58 -5.65
CA MET A 302 -2.34 -10.10 -5.67
C MET A 302 -1.39 -11.24 -5.33
N THR A 303 -0.85 -11.87 -6.36
CA THR A 303 0.05 -12.99 -6.22
C THR A 303 1.41 -12.35 -6.22
N TYR A 304 1.92 -12.09 -5.03
CA TYR A 304 3.23 -11.47 -4.91
C TYR A 304 4.28 -12.36 -5.57
N ASN A 305 5.08 -11.76 -6.46
CA ASN A 305 6.14 -12.43 -7.19
C ASN A 305 7.38 -12.58 -6.30
N VAL A 306 7.35 -13.58 -5.42
CA VAL A 306 8.44 -13.87 -4.47
C VAL A 306 9.28 -15.10 -4.85
N ARG A 307 8.91 -15.81 -5.93
CA ARG A 307 9.53 -17.10 -6.29
C ARG A 307 11.02 -17.01 -6.63
N GLY A 308 11.51 -15.84 -7.02
CA GLY A 308 12.93 -15.61 -7.31
C GLY A 308 13.75 -15.15 -6.11
N TRP A 309 13.17 -15.08 -4.91
CA TRP A 309 13.85 -14.58 -3.71
C TRP A 309 14.51 -15.69 -2.90
N TYR A 310 14.10 -16.95 -3.10
CA TYR A 310 14.59 -18.14 -2.41
C TYR A 310 14.89 -19.27 -3.40
#